data_AF-A0A9D6NB16-F1
#
_entry.id   AF-A0A9D6NB16-F1
#
_cell.length_a   1.000
_cell.length_b   1.000
_cell.length_c   1.000
_cell.angle_alpha   90.00
_cell.angle_beta   90.00
_cell.angle_gamma   90.00
#
_symmetry.space_group_name_H-M   'P 1'
#
loop_
_entity.id
_entity.type
_entity.pdbx_description
1 polymer ?
#
loop_
_entity_poly.entity_id
_entity_poly.type
_entity_poly.pdbx_seq_one_letter_code
_entity_poly.pdbx_strand_id
1 'polypeptide(L)'
;MRCWLFLLLAGALLAGPARAVTPEDVPNPRVRGGTWVTDMANVLDPGAEEELNRLMTELQAANGTEMAVVTIVDTDGRTPGRFATDLFNHWGIGQRQHDNGALFLVVMKRRRIEVEVGDGARKYLPDSVTAGILQEHVVPHFKRGNPERGILAGSRQCVTVLKRGRYKGQAEGPEAVPSGPEAAPTPAGLAVHPQPHPRKKPGPRAKRPAPRRVDWSGWIVGSGGMLVLFVFVGLQSYLRNKPRLCAICHKPTLRIDESSDDKFLDPGQREEERLRSVDYDVWYCPACDKHKIECYSAWFSSFSDCPRCSYRTLETTRTTLESATEYRSGTGREDWNCRHCAFHSYHHYAIPQLPSSSSSSSSSSSSSSSSSGSSFGGGSSSGGGAGASW
;
A
#
# COMPACT_ATOMS: atom_id res chain seq x y z
N MET A 1 -51.43 17.36 24.19
CA MET A 1 -50.48 17.10 23.08
C MET A 1 -49.25 18.03 23.19
N ARG A 2 -48.45 17.91 24.26
CA ARG A 2 -47.32 18.85 24.54
C ARG A 2 -46.17 18.20 25.33
N CYS A 3 -45.97 16.88 25.24
CA CYS A 3 -44.91 16.19 26.00
C CYS A 3 -43.88 15.45 25.14
N TRP A 4 -43.99 15.46 23.81
CA TRP A 4 -43.08 14.71 22.93
C TRP A 4 -41.96 15.57 22.31
N LEU A 5 -41.91 16.88 22.60
CA LEU A 5 -40.91 17.78 22.00
C LEU A 5 -39.66 18.00 22.86
N PHE A 6 -39.63 17.55 24.12
CA PHE A 6 -38.48 17.74 25.01
C PHE A 6 -37.48 16.56 25.01
N LEU A 7 -37.87 15.39 24.50
CA LEU A 7 -37.00 14.21 24.43
C LEU A 7 -36.05 14.20 23.23
N LEU A 8 -36.26 15.06 22.22
CA LEU A 8 -35.36 15.21 21.07
C LEU A 8 -34.24 16.23 21.28
N LEU A 9 -34.35 17.12 22.27
CA LEU A 9 -33.31 18.12 22.56
C LEU A 9 -32.25 17.67 23.57
N ALA A 10 -32.48 16.59 24.32
CA ALA A 10 -31.51 16.02 25.25
C ALA A 10 -30.55 15.01 24.59
N GLY A 11 -30.90 14.48 23.40
CA GLY A 11 -30.09 13.49 22.68
C GLY A 11 -28.97 14.08 21.80
N ALA A 12 -28.94 15.39 21.59
CA ALA A 12 -28.02 16.05 20.66
C ALA A 12 -26.75 16.66 21.33
N LEU A 13 -26.58 16.48 22.64
CA LEU A 13 -25.51 17.13 23.41
C LEU A 13 -24.46 16.17 24.02
N LEU A 14 -24.23 15.02 23.38
CA LEU A 14 -23.15 14.08 23.72
C LEU A 14 -22.25 13.76 22.52
N ALA A 15 -22.20 14.62 21.50
CA ALA A 15 -21.08 14.65 20.58
C ALA A 15 -19.89 15.26 21.33
N GLY A 16 -19.23 14.45 22.17
CA GLY A 16 -17.94 14.80 22.73
C GLY A 16 -16.95 15.15 21.61
N PRO A 17 -15.94 15.99 21.87
CA PRO A 17 -14.91 16.26 20.88
C PRO A 17 -14.37 14.91 20.37
N ALA A 18 -14.32 14.74 19.05
CA ALA A 18 -13.67 13.59 18.44
C ALA A 18 -12.27 13.52 19.04
N ARG A 19 -12.03 12.53 19.90
CA ARG A 19 -10.76 12.43 20.61
C ARG A 19 -9.69 12.13 19.57
N ALA A 20 -8.61 12.88 19.64
CA ALA A 20 -7.37 12.59 18.96
C ALA A 20 -7.03 11.11 19.17
N VAL A 21 -6.89 10.33 18.10
CA VAL A 21 -6.33 8.99 18.21
C VAL A 21 -4.82 9.16 18.08
N THR A 22 -4.12 8.96 19.17
CA THR A 22 -2.66 8.86 19.21
C THR A 22 -2.24 7.38 19.08
N PRO A 23 -0.99 7.07 18.71
CA PRO A 23 -0.51 5.69 18.68
C PRO A 23 -0.76 4.92 19.99
N GLU A 24 -0.72 5.62 21.13
CA GLU A 24 -0.98 5.09 22.47
C GLU A 24 -2.45 4.72 22.70
N ASP A 25 -3.37 5.35 21.97
CA ASP A 25 -4.82 5.06 22.04
C ASP A 25 -5.20 3.83 21.21
N VAL A 26 -4.35 3.40 20.27
CA VAL A 26 -4.61 2.21 19.45
C VAL A 26 -4.32 0.96 20.30
N PRO A 27 -5.32 0.13 20.60
CA PRO A 27 -5.13 -1.02 21.47
C PRO A 27 -4.23 -2.06 20.80
N ASN A 28 -3.14 -2.43 21.47
CA ASN A 28 -2.22 -3.45 20.99
C ASN A 28 -2.87 -4.85 21.08
N PRO A 29 -3.12 -5.54 19.94
CA PRO A 29 -3.87 -6.79 19.93
C PRO A 29 -3.09 -7.96 20.52
N ARG A 30 -1.75 -7.91 20.51
CA ARG A 30 -0.91 -8.96 21.13
C ARG A 30 -1.01 -8.94 22.64
N VAL A 31 -1.04 -7.75 23.23
CA VAL A 31 -1.15 -7.60 24.70
C VAL A 31 -2.58 -7.87 25.18
N ARG A 32 -3.59 -7.44 24.42
CA ARG A 32 -5.00 -7.59 24.83
C ARG A 32 -5.59 -8.96 24.59
N GLY A 33 -5.22 -9.64 23.51
CA GLY A 33 -5.87 -10.89 23.10
C GLY A 33 -4.95 -11.91 22.45
N GLY A 34 -3.65 -11.64 22.34
CA GLY A 34 -2.73 -12.52 21.61
C GLY A 34 -3.04 -12.62 20.12
N THR A 35 -3.64 -11.58 19.53
CA THR A 35 -4.04 -11.52 18.11
C THR A 35 -3.21 -10.47 17.34
N TRP A 36 -3.42 -10.36 16.03
CA TRP A 36 -2.64 -9.50 15.12
C TRP A 36 -3.43 -8.34 14.53
N VAL A 37 -4.74 -8.28 14.79
CA VAL A 37 -5.68 -7.35 14.13
C VAL A 37 -6.29 -6.39 15.14
N THR A 38 -6.40 -5.12 14.76
CA THR A 38 -7.16 -4.11 15.49
C THR A 38 -8.03 -3.33 14.49
N ASP A 39 -9.34 -3.55 14.54
CA ASP A 39 -10.31 -2.90 13.65
C ASP A 39 -11.08 -1.77 14.36
N MET A 40 -10.47 -0.59 14.53
CA MET A 40 -11.17 0.55 15.14
C MET A 40 -12.09 1.27 14.15
N ALA A 41 -11.92 1.03 12.85
CA ALA A 41 -12.79 1.61 11.83
C ALA A 41 -14.05 0.77 11.56
N ASN A 42 -14.15 -0.44 12.13
CA ASN A 42 -15.27 -1.38 11.94
C ASN A 42 -15.51 -1.66 10.45
N VAL A 43 -14.43 -2.02 9.74
CA VAL A 43 -14.43 -2.31 8.29
C VAL A 43 -14.12 -3.77 7.98
N LEU A 44 -13.86 -4.59 8.99
CA LEU A 44 -13.62 -6.02 8.89
C LEU A 44 -14.75 -6.77 9.59
N ASP A 45 -15.32 -7.78 8.93
CA ASP A 45 -16.17 -8.73 9.61
C ASP A 45 -15.35 -9.74 10.45
N PRO A 46 -15.99 -10.48 11.38
CA PRO A 46 -15.28 -11.45 12.22
C PRO A 46 -14.53 -12.54 11.43
N GLY A 47 -15.04 -12.93 10.25
CA GLY A 47 -14.39 -13.94 9.42
C GLY A 47 -13.12 -13.41 8.76
N ALA A 48 -13.12 -12.14 8.33
CA ALA A 48 -11.94 -11.46 7.83
C ALA A 48 -10.90 -11.26 8.92
N GLU A 49 -11.29 -10.88 10.14
CA GLU A 49 -10.38 -10.80 11.28
C GLU A 49 -9.75 -12.15 11.60
N GLU A 50 -10.54 -13.23 11.62
CA GLU A 50 -10.04 -14.59 11.85
C GLU A 50 -9.05 -15.01 10.76
N GLU A 51 -9.36 -14.76 9.49
CA GLU A 51 -8.47 -15.09 8.38
C GLU A 51 -7.14 -14.31 8.45
N LEU A 52 -7.17 -13.02 8.74
CA LEU A 52 -5.98 -12.22 8.96
C LEU A 52 -5.16 -12.78 10.13
N ASN A 53 -5.79 -12.99 11.29
CA ASN A 53 -5.11 -13.55 12.45
C ASN A 53 -4.42 -14.89 12.15
N ARG A 54 -5.07 -15.76 11.36
CA ARG A 54 -4.48 -17.01 10.90
C ARG A 54 -3.26 -16.77 10.00
N LEU A 55 -3.37 -15.90 8.99
CA LEU A 55 -2.27 -15.60 8.06
C LEU A 55 -1.02 -15.09 8.79
N MET A 56 -1.20 -14.17 9.75
CA MET A 56 -0.11 -13.59 10.53
C MET A 56 0.50 -14.61 11.50
N THR A 57 -0.32 -15.46 12.12
CA THR A 57 0.16 -16.55 12.98
C THR A 57 0.99 -17.56 12.19
N GLU A 58 0.54 -17.92 10.98
CA GLU A 58 1.32 -18.81 10.11
C GLU A 58 2.62 -18.17 9.62
N LEU A 59 2.64 -16.86 9.35
CA LEU A 59 3.86 -16.14 9.00
C LEU A 59 4.87 -16.24 10.14
N GLN A 60 4.44 -15.91 11.36
CA GLN A 60 5.29 -15.97 12.54
C GLN A 60 5.80 -17.40 12.79
N ALA A 61 4.94 -18.41 12.69
CA ALA A 61 5.36 -19.80 12.86
C ALA A 61 6.34 -20.27 11.77
N ALA A 62 6.22 -19.75 10.55
CA ALA A 62 7.05 -20.18 9.42
C ALA A 62 8.48 -19.65 9.48
N ASN A 63 8.68 -18.39 9.90
CA ASN A 63 10.00 -17.75 9.88
C ASN A 63 10.23 -16.67 10.94
N GLY A 64 9.37 -16.58 11.95
CA GLY A 64 9.49 -15.62 13.06
C GLY A 64 9.12 -14.18 12.71
N THR A 65 8.74 -13.88 11.46
CA THR A 65 8.33 -12.53 11.04
C THR A 65 6.99 -12.17 11.68
N GLU A 66 6.88 -10.94 12.19
CA GLU A 66 5.66 -10.46 12.84
C GLU A 66 4.97 -9.44 11.94
N MET A 67 3.67 -9.60 11.70
CA MET A 67 2.89 -8.64 10.93
C MET A 67 1.59 -8.33 11.66
N ALA A 68 1.23 -7.05 11.75
CA ALA A 68 -0.03 -6.58 12.33
C ALA A 68 -0.88 -5.83 11.31
N VAL A 69 -2.21 -5.88 11.47
CA VAL A 69 -3.17 -5.09 10.68
C VAL A 69 -3.94 -4.17 11.60
N VAL A 70 -3.98 -2.90 11.25
CA VAL A 70 -4.68 -1.87 12.01
C VAL A 70 -5.56 -1.07 11.07
N THR A 71 -6.83 -0.89 11.44
CA THR A 71 -7.73 0.05 10.79
C THR A 71 -8.12 1.12 11.79
N ILE A 72 -8.09 2.38 11.36
CA ILE A 72 -8.51 3.53 12.15
C ILE A 72 -9.33 4.50 11.28
N VAL A 73 -10.16 5.30 11.94
CA VAL A 73 -10.98 6.28 11.25
C VAL A 73 -10.13 7.47 10.78
N ASP A 74 -9.27 8.03 11.64
CA ASP A 74 -8.45 9.22 11.35
C ASP A 74 -7.16 9.21 12.20
N THR A 75 -6.21 10.08 11.85
CA THR A 75 -4.92 10.29 12.55
C THR A 75 -4.82 11.67 13.20
N ASP A 76 -5.96 12.37 13.34
CA ASP A 76 -6.12 13.67 13.96
C ASP A 76 -4.99 14.68 13.65
N GLY A 77 -4.91 15.08 12.38
CA GLY A 77 -3.90 16.04 11.91
C GLY A 77 -2.53 15.44 11.56
N ARG A 78 -2.11 14.31 12.17
CA ARG A 78 -0.82 13.67 11.85
C ARG A 78 -0.81 13.02 10.46
N THR A 79 0.35 12.97 9.81
CA THR A 79 0.49 12.24 8.55
C THR A 79 0.35 10.74 8.79
N PRO A 80 -0.41 9.99 7.96
CA PRO A 80 -0.56 8.54 8.13
C PRO A 80 0.76 7.79 8.19
N GLY A 81 1.73 8.14 7.34
CA GLY A 81 3.06 7.51 7.36
C GLY A 81 3.76 7.68 8.70
N ARG A 82 3.81 8.90 9.26
CA ARG A 82 4.41 9.14 10.58
C ARG A 82 3.64 8.43 11.69
N PHE A 83 2.31 8.43 11.63
CA PHE A 83 1.49 7.68 12.57
C PHE A 83 1.81 6.18 12.52
N ALA A 84 1.97 5.60 11.33
CA ALA A 84 2.35 4.20 11.16
C ALA A 84 3.72 3.90 11.76
N THR A 85 4.73 4.74 11.49
CA THR A 85 6.07 4.59 12.08
C THR A 85 6.04 4.72 13.61
N ASP A 86 5.34 5.73 14.15
CA ASP A 86 5.22 5.95 15.59
C ASP A 86 4.51 4.74 16.25
N LEU A 87 3.43 4.23 15.65
CA LEU A 87 2.69 3.06 16.13
C LEU A 87 3.52 1.77 16.07
N PHE A 88 4.22 1.55 14.96
CA PHE A 88 5.11 0.40 14.77
C PHE A 88 6.16 0.34 15.87
N ASN A 89 6.83 1.48 16.12
CA ASN A 89 7.89 1.59 17.12
C ASN A 89 7.32 1.54 18.55
N HIS A 90 6.15 2.15 18.78
CA HIS A 90 5.46 2.08 20.08
C HIS A 90 5.08 0.64 20.44
N TRP A 91 4.62 -0.15 19.47
CA TRP A 91 4.28 -1.56 19.68
C TRP A 91 5.50 -2.47 19.66
N GLY A 92 6.63 -2.04 19.09
CA GLY A 92 7.84 -2.85 18.96
C GLY A 92 7.62 -4.07 18.07
N ILE A 93 6.97 -3.90 16.91
CA ILE A 93 6.58 -5.01 16.04
C ILE A 93 7.83 -5.67 15.44
N GLY A 94 7.94 -7.00 15.57
CA GLY A 94 9.12 -7.75 15.14
C GLY A 94 10.07 -8.05 16.30
N GLN A 95 11.12 -8.81 16.02
CA GLN A 95 12.11 -9.22 17.01
C GLN A 95 13.27 -8.23 17.03
N ARG A 96 13.66 -7.78 18.23
CA ARG A 96 14.70 -6.76 18.45
C ARG A 96 16.03 -7.01 17.74
N GLN A 97 16.43 -8.26 17.57
CA GLN A 97 17.70 -8.59 16.92
C GLN A 97 17.58 -8.70 15.40
N HIS A 98 16.36 -8.68 14.87
CA HIS A 98 16.07 -9.11 13.51
C HIS A 98 15.26 -8.10 12.72
N ASP A 99 14.63 -7.13 13.39
CA ASP A 99 13.79 -6.08 12.81
C ASP A 99 12.85 -6.61 11.72
N ASN A 100 12.31 -7.80 11.95
CA ASN A 100 11.53 -8.58 11.01
C ASN A 100 10.01 -8.33 11.19
N GLY A 101 9.65 -7.09 11.50
CA GLY A 101 8.27 -6.65 11.72
C GLY A 101 7.65 -6.00 10.48
N ALA A 102 6.32 -6.03 10.38
CA ALA A 102 5.54 -5.23 9.43
C ALA A 102 4.21 -4.75 10.04
N LEU A 103 3.77 -3.54 9.71
CA LEU A 103 2.48 -2.98 10.10
C LEU A 103 1.71 -2.56 8.85
N PHE A 104 0.51 -3.09 8.66
CA PHE A 104 -0.43 -2.66 7.63
C PHE A 104 -1.50 -1.77 8.25
N LEU A 105 -1.39 -0.46 8.04
CA LEU A 105 -2.30 0.55 8.57
C LEU A 105 -3.27 1.05 7.50
N VAL A 106 -4.56 1.11 7.85
CA VAL A 106 -5.61 1.72 7.02
C VAL A 106 -6.22 2.90 7.76
N VAL A 107 -6.18 4.09 7.13
CA VAL A 107 -6.79 5.32 7.64
C VAL A 107 -7.97 5.71 6.76
N MET A 108 -9.19 5.45 7.23
CA MET A 108 -10.41 5.53 6.40
C MET A 108 -10.73 6.96 5.94
N LYS A 109 -10.74 7.94 6.85
CA LYS A 109 -11.10 9.32 6.53
C LYS A 109 -10.09 9.98 5.59
N ARG A 110 -8.81 9.60 5.69
CA ARG A 110 -7.75 10.07 4.80
C ARG A 110 -7.62 9.25 3.52
N ARG A 111 -8.40 8.17 3.39
CA ARG A 111 -8.35 7.22 2.27
C ARG A 111 -6.92 6.80 1.95
N ARG A 112 -6.16 6.46 3.00
CA ARG A 112 -4.73 6.17 2.93
C ARG A 112 -4.39 4.84 3.60
N ILE A 113 -3.68 3.97 2.87
CA ILE A 113 -3.01 2.79 3.42
C ILE A 113 -1.53 3.14 3.59
N GLU A 114 -0.94 2.69 4.69
CA GLU A 114 0.50 2.72 4.93
C GLU A 114 0.96 1.33 5.34
N VAL A 115 2.09 0.88 4.80
CA VAL A 115 2.73 -0.35 5.23
C VAL A 115 4.14 -0.02 5.72
N GLU A 116 4.31 -0.06 7.03
CA GLU A 116 5.59 0.15 7.69
C GLU A 116 6.32 -1.19 7.83
N VAL A 117 7.60 -1.24 7.48
CA VAL A 117 8.38 -2.48 7.46
C VAL A 117 9.69 -2.26 8.23
N GLY A 118 9.97 -3.12 9.20
CA GLY A 118 11.23 -3.09 9.93
C GLY A 118 12.43 -3.36 9.01
N ASP A 119 13.59 -2.81 9.35
CA ASP A 119 14.77 -2.79 8.48
C ASP A 119 15.19 -4.21 8.04
N GLY A 120 15.05 -5.21 8.92
CA GLY A 120 15.38 -6.59 8.62
C GLY A 120 14.32 -7.36 7.81
N ALA A 121 13.06 -6.91 7.80
CA ALA A 121 12.04 -7.42 6.86
C ALA A 121 12.11 -6.72 5.50
N ARG A 122 12.62 -5.48 5.45
CA ARG A 122 12.66 -4.62 4.25
C ARG A 122 13.49 -5.19 3.10
N LYS A 123 14.47 -6.06 3.39
CA LYS A 123 15.19 -6.83 2.35
C LYS A 123 14.29 -7.76 1.51
N TYR A 124 13.13 -8.15 2.03
CA TYR A 124 12.19 -9.04 1.35
C TYR A 124 10.93 -8.30 0.89
N LEU A 125 10.46 -7.37 1.71
CA LEU A 125 9.31 -6.52 1.43
C LEU A 125 9.76 -5.05 1.33
N PRO A 126 10.57 -4.67 0.32
CA PRO A 126 11.01 -3.30 0.12
C PRO A 126 9.85 -2.43 -0.38
N ASP A 127 9.98 -1.12 -0.27
CA ASP A 127 8.90 -0.17 -0.56
C ASP A 127 8.35 -0.28 -1.99
N SER A 128 9.22 -0.61 -2.95
CA SER A 128 8.80 -0.85 -4.34
C SER A 128 7.86 -2.05 -4.47
N VAL A 129 8.13 -3.15 -3.78
CA VAL A 129 7.29 -4.35 -3.78
C VAL A 129 6.00 -4.07 -3.03
N THR A 130 6.10 -3.41 -1.88
CA THR A 130 4.95 -3.02 -1.07
C THR A 130 4.01 -2.09 -1.83
N ALA A 131 4.54 -1.06 -2.48
CA ALA A 131 3.76 -0.16 -3.33
C ALA A 131 3.06 -0.92 -4.48
N GLY A 132 3.75 -1.87 -5.12
CA GLY A 132 3.16 -2.76 -6.12
C GLY A 132 1.98 -3.56 -5.57
N ILE A 133 2.16 -4.20 -4.40
CA ILE A 133 1.09 -4.95 -3.72
C ILE A 133 -0.12 -4.04 -3.45
N LEU A 134 0.10 -2.84 -2.93
CA LEU A 134 -0.98 -1.90 -2.64
C LEU A 134 -1.75 -1.52 -3.92
N GLN A 135 -1.04 -1.19 -5.00
CA GLN A 135 -1.69 -0.77 -6.25
C GLN A 135 -2.41 -1.89 -6.97
N GLU A 136 -1.88 -3.12 -6.93
CA GLU A 136 -2.43 -4.26 -7.67
C GLU A 136 -3.55 -4.97 -6.89
N HIS A 137 -3.42 -5.08 -5.57
CA HIS A 137 -4.29 -5.93 -4.76
C HIS A 137 -5.17 -5.18 -3.76
N VAL A 138 -4.82 -3.95 -3.39
CA VAL A 138 -5.54 -3.21 -2.33
C VAL A 138 -6.41 -2.12 -2.95
N VAL A 139 -5.80 -1.15 -3.62
CA VAL A 139 -6.45 0.03 -4.19
C VAL A 139 -7.66 -0.33 -5.07
N PRO A 140 -7.63 -1.35 -5.95
CA PRO A 140 -8.80 -1.68 -6.77
C PRO A 140 -10.02 -2.12 -5.96
N HIS A 141 -9.82 -2.81 -4.84
CA HIS A 141 -10.90 -3.24 -3.96
C HIS A 141 -11.50 -2.08 -3.18
N PHE A 142 -10.63 -1.21 -2.66
CA PHE A 142 -11.05 0.01 -1.96
C PHE A 142 -11.81 0.98 -2.88
N LYS A 143 -11.36 1.17 -4.13
CA LYS A 143 -12.09 1.96 -5.15
C LYS A 143 -13.47 1.40 -5.47
N ARG A 144 -13.68 0.09 -5.31
CA ARG A 144 -14.97 -0.60 -5.49
C ARG A 144 -15.81 -0.64 -4.20
N GLY A 145 -15.42 0.09 -3.15
CA GLY A 145 -16.13 0.10 -1.87
C GLY A 145 -16.05 -1.21 -1.09
N ASN A 146 -15.01 -2.02 -1.33
CA ASN A 146 -14.79 -3.30 -0.65
C ASN A 146 -13.46 -3.28 0.13
N PRO A 147 -13.33 -2.47 1.20
CA PRO A 147 -12.08 -2.32 1.95
C PRO A 147 -11.60 -3.64 2.56
N GLU A 148 -12.48 -4.42 3.16
CA GLU A 148 -12.17 -5.74 3.74
C GLU A 148 -11.44 -6.66 2.76
N ARG A 149 -11.97 -6.81 1.53
CA ARG A 149 -11.32 -7.62 0.48
C ARG A 149 -9.95 -7.07 0.11
N GLY A 150 -9.79 -5.75 0.07
CA GLY A 150 -8.49 -5.12 -0.19
C GLY A 150 -7.48 -5.39 0.91
N ILE A 151 -7.90 -5.30 2.18
CA ILE A 151 -7.06 -5.56 3.35
C ILE A 151 -6.60 -7.03 3.36
N LEU A 152 -7.53 -7.97 3.15
CA LEU A 152 -7.22 -9.40 3.05
C LEU A 152 -6.27 -9.71 1.90
N ALA A 153 -6.55 -9.16 0.70
CA ALA A 153 -5.73 -9.39 -0.48
C ALA A 153 -4.31 -8.83 -0.31
N GLY A 154 -4.18 -7.59 0.17
CA GLY A 154 -2.89 -6.96 0.44
C GLY A 154 -2.08 -7.72 1.50
N SER A 155 -2.72 -8.01 2.63
CA SER A 155 -2.08 -8.75 3.74
C SER A 155 -1.58 -10.12 3.30
N ARG A 156 -2.39 -10.86 2.52
CA ARG A 156 -1.99 -12.17 1.98
C ARG A 156 -0.77 -12.08 1.06
N GLN A 157 -0.66 -11.02 0.25
CA GLN A 157 0.51 -10.83 -0.61
C GLN A 157 1.74 -10.42 0.17
N CYS A 158 1.62 -9.53 1.15
CA CYS A 158 2.71 -9.20 2.07
C CYS A 158 3.22 -10.48 2.77
N VAL A 159 2.31 -11.29 3.33
CA VAL A 159 2.66 -12.58 3.95
C VAL A 159 3.33 -13.53 2.97
N THR A 160 2.86 -13.60 1.72
CA THR A 160 3.45 -14.46 0.68
C THR A 160 4.90 -14.05 0.39
N VAL A 161 5.16 -12.75 0.26
CA VAL A 161 6.50 -12.22 0.02
C VAL A 161 7.41 -12.46 1.24
N LEU A 162 6.92 -12.14 2.44
CA LEU A 162 7.68 -12.30 3.68
C LEU A 162 7.98 -13.77 4.00
N LYS A 163 7.08 -14.72 3.71
CA LYS A 163 7.34 -16.17 3.87
C LYS A 163 8.46 -16.67 2.94
N ARG A 164 8.60 -16.09 1.75
CA ARG A 164 9.67 -16.46 0.78
C ARG A 164 11.04 -15.95 1.23
N GLY A 165 11.08 -14.84 1.97
CA GLY A 165 12.25 -14.35 2.67
C GLY A 165 12.56 -15.16 3.92
N ARG A 166 13.35 -16.23 3.80
CA ARG A 166 13.71 -17.06 4.96
C ARG A 166 14.61 -16.29 5.94
N TYR A 167 14.06 -15.93 7.10
CA TYR A 167 14.85 -15.66 8.31
C TYR A 167 15.04 -16.99 9.05
N LYS A 168 16.25 -17.57 9.02
CA LYS A 168 16.62 -18.70 9.89
C LYS A 168 17.50 -18.16 11.00
N GLY A 169 16.89 -17.89 12.16
CA GLY A 169 17.60 -17.48 13.37
C GLY A 169 17.31 -18.45 14.51
N GLN A 170 17.77 -19.71 14.41
CA GLN A 170 18.03 -20.60 15.57
C GLN A 170 19.13 -21.63 15.22
N ALA A 171 20.27 -21.45 15.90
CA ALA A 171 21.39 -22.35 16.25
C ALA A 171 22.06 -23.28 15.20
N GLU A 172 23.39 -23.16 15.10
CA GLU A 172 24.34 -24.04 14.43
C GLU A 172 24.56 -25.38 15.15
N GLY A 173 24.97 -26.41 14.39
CA GLY A 173 25.65 -27.63 14.85
C GLY A 173 26.04 -28.51 13.63
N PRO A 174 27.26 -29.10 13.56
CA PRO A 174 27.97 -29.29 12.29
C PRO A 174 27.86 -30.68 11.64
N GLU A 175 28.35 -30.73 10.39
CA GLU A 175 28.79 -31.88 9.57
C GLU A 175 27.76 -32.90 9.04
N ALA A 176 27.74 -33.05 7.71
CA ALA A 176 28.48 -34.14 7.06
C ALA A 176 28.51 -33.94 5.53
N VAL A 177 29.71 -33.70 5.01
CA VAL A 177 30.07 -33.90 3.61
C VAL A 177 30.35 -35.40 3.41
N PRO A 178 30.01 -35.98 2.25
CA PRO A 178 30.87 -36.99 1.68
C PRO A 178 31.44 -36.55 0.32
N SER A 179 32.76 -36.62 0.30
CA SER A 179 33.72 -36.54 -0.80
C SER A 179 33.52 -37.65 -1.85
N GLY A 180 34.00 -37.39 -3.09
CA GLY A 180 33.83 -38.15 -4.34
C GLY A 180 34.41 -39.58 -4.41
N PRO A 181 34.86 -40.13 -5.58
CA PRO A 181 35.28 -39.44 -6.82
C PRO A 181 34.76 -40.00 -8.17
N GLU A 182 34.82 -39.11 -9.17
CA GLU A 182 35.26 -39.24 -10.57
C GLU A 182 35.57 -40.62 -11.19
N ALA A 183 35.00 -40.89 -12.37
CA ALA A 183 35.71 -41.50 -13.53
C ALA A 183 34.83 -41.51 -14.81
N ALA A 184 35.32 -40.87 -15.87
CA ALA A 184 35.04 -41.22 -17.28
C ALA A 184 36.23 -42.08 -17.80
N PRO A 185 36.17 -42.84 -18.92
CA PRO A 185 35.96 -42.26 -20.26
C PRO A 185 35.15 -43.12 -21.27
N THR A 186 34.91 -42.48 -22.41
CA THR A 186 34.28 -42.86 -23.69
C THR A 186 34.87 -44.12 -24.38
N PRO A 187 34.23 -44.72 -25.42
CA PRO A 187 34.41 -44.20 -26.79
C PRO A 187 33.23 -44.30 -27.77
N ALA A 188 33.25 -43.35 -28.71
CA ALA A 188 32.95 -43.36 -30.15
C ALA A 188 31.94 -44.34 -30.78
N GLY A 189 31.09 -43.80 -31.68
CA GLY A 189 30.66 -44.57 -32.85
C GLY A 189 29.32 -44.21 -33.50
N LEU A 190 29.39 -43.37 -34.53
CA LEU A 190 28.69 -43.49 -35.82
C LEU A 190 27.14 -43.39 -35.98
N ALA A 191 26.80 -42.55 -36.96
CA ALA A 191 25.83 -42.74 -38.04
C ALA A 191 24.33 -42.48 -37.82
N VAL A 192 23.97 -41.27 -38.28
CA VAL A 192 22.80 -40.88 -39.09
C VAL A 192 21.97 -42.04 -39.68
N HIS A 193 20.66 -42.04 -39.41
CA HIS A 193 19.63 -42.27 -40.44
C HIS A 193 18.25 -41.73 -39.97
N PRO A 194 17.52 -40.95 -40.80
CA PRO A 194 16.18 -40.48 -40.47
C PRO A 194 15.13 -41.54 -40.82
N GLN A 195 14.15 -41.76 -39.93
CA GLN A 195 13.00 -42.63 -40.17
C GLN A 195 11.75 -41.82 -40.58
N PRO A 196 10.90 -42.37 -41.47
CA PRO A 196 9.85 -41.63 -42.18
C PRO A 196 8.55 -41.50 -41.36
N HIS A 197 7.82 -40.42 -41.63
CA HIS A 197 6.49 -40.14 -41.09
C HIS A 197 5.42 -41.15 -41.56
N PRO A 198 4.48 -41.57 -40.71
CA PRO A 198 3.27 -42.27 -41.15
C PRO A 198 2.22 -41.27 -41.67
N ARG A 199 1.67 -41.59 -42.84
CA ARG A 199 0.56 -40.88 -43.51
C ARG A 199 -0.72 -40.92 -42.65
N LYS A 200 -1.28 -39.74 -42.33
CA LYS A 200 -2.63 -39.60 -41.77
C LYS A 200 -3.69 -39.68 -42.89
N LYS A 201 -4.73 -40.49 -42.67
CA LYS A 201 -5.94 -40.64 -43.53
C LYS A 201 -6.80 -39.36 -43.54
N PRO A 202 -7.60 -39.10 -44.60
CA PRO A 202 -8.44 -37.90 -44.69
C PRO A 202 -9.84 -38.05 -44.06
N GLY A 203 -10.32 -36.97 -43.43
CA GLY A 203 -11.74 -36.61 -43.19
C GLY A 203 -12.38 -37.12 -41.88
N PRO A 204 -13.20 -36.32 -41.17
CA PRO A 204 -14.35 -35.65 -41.77
C PRO A 204 -14.39 -34.11 -41.63
N ARG A 205 -15.24 -33.51 -42.48
CA ARG A 205 -15.43 -32.06 -42.70
C ARG A 205 -15.73 -31.28 -41.42
N ALA A 206 -14.99 -30.19 -41.22
CA ALA A 206 -15.31 -29.16 -40.24
C ALA A 206 -16.66 -28.52 -40.57
N LYS A 207 -17.59 -28.52 -39.60
CA LYS A 207 -18.80 -27.69 -39.66
C LYS A 207 -18.39 -26.23 -39.57
N ARG A 208 -18.95 -25.38 -40.43
CA ARG A 208 -18.81 -23.91 -40.38
C ARG A 208 -19.14 -23.40 -38.96
N PRO A 209 -18.30 -22.55 -38.34
CA PRO A 209 -18.69 -21.89 -37.11
C PRO A 209 -19.87 -20.94 -37.38
N ALA A 210 -20.89 -21.02 -36.52
CA ALA A 210 -22.00 -20.08 -36.51
C ALA A 210 -21.49 -18.65 -36.21
N PRO A 211 -22.16 -17.59 -36.71
CA PRO A 211 -21.76 -16.22 -36.41
C PRO A 211 -21.80 -15.97 -34.91
N ARG A 212 -20.70 -15.45 -34.37
CA ARG A 212 -20.59 -15.06 -32.95
C ARG A 212 -21.67 -14.03 -32.64
N ARG A 213 -22.56 -14.34 -31.69
CA ARG A 213 -23.40 -13.33 -31.04
C ARG A 213 -22.46 -12.32 -30.38
N VAL A 214 -22.58 -11.06 -30.76
CA VAL A 214 -21.89 -9.96 -30.10
C VAL A 214 -22.58 -9.76 -28.75
N ASP A 215 -21.87 -10.06 -27.67
CA ASP A 215 -22.38 -9.94 -26.30
C ASP A 215 -22.26 -8.47 -25.86
N TRP A 216 -23.37 -7.73 -25.91
CA TRP A 216 -23.44 -6.30 -25.55
C TRP A 216 -23.39 -6.06 -24.03
N SER A 217 -23.39 -7.12 -23.22
CA SER A 217 -23.37 -7.05 -21.76
C SER A 217 -22.12 -6.36 -21.19
N GLY A 218 -20.99 -6.36 -21.91
CA GLY A 218 -19.76 -5.68 -21.50
C GLY A 218 -19.77 -4.14 -21.56
N TRP A 219 -20.69 -3.54 -22.34
CA TRP A 219 -20.74 -2.07 -22.51
C TRP A 219 -21.60 -1.37 -21.44
N ILE A 220 -22.56 -2.08 -20.84
CA ILE A 220 -23.45 -1.54 -19.81
C ILE A 220 -22.74 -1.45 -18.44
N VAL A 221 -21.81 -2.37 -18.15
CA VAL A 221 -21.04 -2.35 -16.89
C VAL A 221 -19.95 -1.26 -16.89
N GLY A 222 -19.38 -0.91 -18.05
CA GLY A 222 -18.40 0.17 -18.17
C GLY A 222 -19.01 1.58 -18.09
N SER A 223 -20.20 1.77 -18.62
CA SER A 223 -20.89 3.08 -18.67
C SER A 223 -21.44 3.50 -17.30
N GLY A 224 -21.92 2.56 -16.48
CA GLY A 224 -22.35 2.84 -15.11
C GLY A 224 -21.23 3.38 -14.21
N GLY A 225 -20.02 2.81 -14.31
CA GLY A 225 -18.85 3.30 -13.55
C GLY A 225 -18.39 4.69 -13.98
N MET A 226 -18.48 5.00 -15.27
CA MET A 226 -18.12 6.31 -15.82
C MET A 226 -19.14 7.40 -15.39
N LEU A 227 -20.43 7.07 -15.37
CA LEU A 227 -21.48 7.99 -14.92
C LEU A 227 -21.36 8.29 -13.42
N VAL A 228 -21.04 7.29 -12.59
CA VAL A 228 -20.75 7.49 -11.15
C VAL A 228 -19.51 8.36 -10.94
N LEU A 229 -18.45 8.16 -11.74
CA LEU A 229 -17.25 9.02 -11.71
C LEU A 229 -17.57 10.46 -12.11
N PHE A 230 -18.37 10.69 -13.16
CA PHE A 230 -18.80 12.03 -13.57
C PHE A 230 -19.67 12.72 -12.52
N VAL A 231 -20.60 11.99 -11.89
CA VAL A 231 -21.40 12.53 -10.79
C VAL A 231 -20.52 12.86 -9.58
N PHE A 232 -19.54 12.02 -9.24
CA PHE A 232 -18.62 12.25 -8.14
C PHE A 232 -17.69 13.46 -8.39
N VAL A 233 -17.09 13.55 -9.58
CA VAL A 233 -16.26 14.69 -9.99
C VAL A 233 -17.09 15.97 -10.08
N GLY A 234 -18.32 15.88 -10.62
CA GLY A 234 -19.27 17.00 -10.68
C GLY A 234 -19.69 17.48 -9.29
N LEU A 235 -19.98 16.55 -8.38
CA LEU A 235 -20.30 16.86 -6.99
C LEU A 235 -19.09 17.45 -6.24
N GLN A 236 -17.90 16.89 -6.41
CA GLN A 236 -16.67 17.45 -5.83
C GLN A 236 -16.39 18.86 -6.36
N SER A 237 -16.54 19.10 -7.66
CA SER A 237 -16.40 20.41 -8.28
C SER A 237 -17.46 21.39 -7.75
N TYR A 238 -18.71 20.94 -7.59
CA TYR A 238 -19.78 21.73 -7.00
C TYR A 238 -19.48 22.10 -5.54
N LEU A 239 -19.06 21.14 -4.72
CA LEU A 239 -18.70 21.37 -3.31
C LEU A 239 -17.46 22.26 -3.17
N ARG A 240 -16.49 22.13 -4.09
CA ARG A 240 -15.31 23.00 -4.17
C ARG A 240 -15.73 24.43 -4.48
N ASN A 241 -16.59 24.65 -5.49
CA ASN A 241 -17.00 25.98 -5.95
C ASN A 241 -18.15 26.62 -5.14
N LYS A 242 -18.76 25.90 -4.20
CA LYS A 242 -19.87 26.42 -3.39
C LYS A 242 -19.41 27.63 -2.58
N PRO A 243 -20.12 28.78 -2.63
CA PRO A 243 -19.78 29.96 -1.84
C PRO A 243 -19.70 29.64 -0.35
N ARG A 244 -18.68 30.18 0.31
CA ARG A 244 -18.40 29.91 1.73
C ARG A 244 -18.57 31.18 2.55
N LEU A 245 -18.80 31.01 3.85
CA LEU A 245 -18.86 32.12 4.78
C LEU A 245 -17.49 32.34 5.41
N CYS A 246 -17.11 33.61 5.55
CA CYS A 246 -15.90 33.99 6.26
C CYS A 246 -15.99 33.54 7.72
N ALA A 247 -14.93 32.94 8.25
CA ALA A 247 -14.86 32.47 9.64
C ALA A 247 -14.93 33.61 10.68
N ILE A 248 -14.67 34.85 10.27
CA ILE A 248 -14.60 36.01 11.18
C ILE A 248 -15.88 36.83 11.11
N CYS A 249 -16.27 37.27 9.90
CA CYS A 249 -17.38 38.21 9.74
C CYS A 249 -18.66 37.55 9.17
N HIS A 250 -18.64 36.24 8.91
CA HIS A 250 -19.77 35.47 8.38
C HIS A 250 -20.37 35.97 7.06
N LYS A 251 -19.66 36.85 6.32
CA LYS A 251 -20.04 37.30 4.98
C LYS A 251 -19.54 36.33 3.90
N PRO A 252 -20.17 36.28 2.72
CA PRO A 252 -19.73 35.41 1.64
C PRO A 252 -18.30 35.75 1.20
N THR A 253 -17.49 34.72 1.02
CA THR A 253 -16.14 34.79 0.44
C THR A 253 -16.20 34.53 -1.05
N LEU A 254 -15.33 35.20 -1.80
CA LEU A 254 -15.10 34.97 -3.22
C LEU A 254 -13.87 34.08 -3.39
N ARG A 255 -13.93 33.09 -4.29
CA ARG A 255 -12.70 32.40 -4.72
C ARG A 255 -11.97 33.28 -5.71
N ILE A 256 -10.68 33.50 -5.47
CA ILE A 256 -9.80 34.24 -6.38
C ILE A 256 -9.55 33.37 -7.63
N ASP A 257 -9.28 34.00 -8.77
CA ASP A 257 -8.84 33.28 -9.96
C ASP A 257 -7.38 32.81 -9.84
N GLU A 258 -7.06 31.72 -10.54
CA GLU A 258 -5.74 31.05 -10.56
C GLU A 258 -4.56 31.95 -10.97
N SER A 259 -4.81 33.09 -11.62
CA SER A 259 -3.73 34.00 -12.00
C SER A 259 -3.47 35.09 -10.97
N SER A 260 -4.42 35.28 -10.05
CA SER A 260 -4.38 36.31 -9.02
C SER A 260 -4.11 35.76 -7.62
N ASP A 261 -4.34 34.46 -7.39
CA ASP A 261 -4.10 33.78 -6.12
C ASP A 261 -2.62 33.58 -5.81
N ASP A 262 -1.76 33.50 -6.82
CA ASP A 262 -0.29 33.53 -6.76
C ASP A 262 0.27 34.58 -5.79
N LYS A 263 -0.44 35.70 -5.61
CA LYS A 263 -0.07 36.79 -4.68
C LYS A 263 -0.19 36.42 -3.21
N PHE A 264 -0.99 35.42 -2.91
CA PHE A 264 -1.30 34.92 -1.57
C PHE A 264 -0.55 33.63 -1.24
N LEU A 265 0.03 32.99 -2.25
CA LEU A 265 0.78 31.75 -2.12
C LEU A 265 2.27 32.01 -1.87
N ASP A 266 2.87 31.18 -1.03
CA ASP A 266 4.31 31.23 -0.81
C ASP A 266 5.09 30.63 -2.01
N PRO A 267 6.42 30.83 -2.09
CA PRO A 267 7.23 30.32 -3.20
C PRO A 267 7.20 28.79 -3.39
N GLY A 268 6.98 28.01 -2.33
CA GLY A 268 6.86 26.55 -2.39
C GLY A 268 5.50 26.09 -2.87
N GLN A 269 4.43 26.75 -2.42
CA GLN A 269 3.06 26.47 -2.86
C GLN A 269 2.90 26.72 -4.37
N ARG A 270 3.42 27.85 -4.86
CA ARG A 270 3.45 28.15 -6.31
C ARG A 270 4.24 27.13 -7.12
N GLU A 271 5.31 26.59 -6.53
CA GLU A 271 6.10 25.55 -7.18
C GLU A 271 5.33 24.22 -7.23
N GLU A 272 4.56 23.87 -6.19
CA GLU A 272 3.67 22.69 -6.21
C GLU A 272 2.56 22.82 -7.27
N GLU A 273 1.98 24.02 -7.45
CA GLU A 273 1.00 24.30 -8.52
C GLU A 273 1.63 24.19 -9.90
N ARG A 274 2.81 24.79 -10.07
CA ARG A 274 3.58 24.72 -11.32
C ARG A 274 3.90 23.27 -11.71
N LEU A 275 4.20 22.41 -10.74
CA LEU A 275 4.43 20.97 -10.93
C LEU A 275 3.13 20.16 -10.99
N ARG A 276 1.97 20.79 -10.74
CA ARG A 276 0.66 20.13 -10.62
C ARG A 276 0.66 19.01 -9.57
N SER A 277 1.43 19.18 -8.50
CA SER A 277 1.49 18.23 -7.39
C SER A 277 0.45 18.54 -6.31
N VAL A 278 0.16 19.82 -6.11
CA VAL A 278 -0.89 20.35 -5.23
C VAL A 278 -1.57 21.52 -5.95
N ASP A 279 -2.87 21.66 -5.76
CA ASP A 279 -3.71 22.71 -6.30
C ASP A 279 -4.25 23.53 -5.12
N TYR A 280 -4.03 24.85 -5.10
CA TYR A 280 -4.44 25.71 -3.99
C TYR A 280 -5.61 26.62 -4.40
N ASP A 281 -6.72 26.56 -3.67
CA ASP A 281 -7.78 27.55 -3.80
C ASP A 281 -7.61 28.66 -2.74
N VAL A 282 -7.61 29.91 -3.17
CA VAL A 282 -7.63 31.06 -2.27
C VAL A 282 -9.04 31.66 -2.17
N TRP A 283 -9.60 31.65 -0.96
CA TRP A 283 -10.90 32.22 -0.64
C TRP A 283 -10.73 33.55 0.08
N TYR A 284 -11.13 34.65 -0.58
CA TYR A 284 -10.99 36.01 -0.08
C TYR A 284 -12.30 36.61 0.41
N CYS A 285 -12.25 37.31 1.54
CA CYS A 285 -13.38 38.06 2.07
C CYS A 285 -13.18 39.58 1.85
N PRO A 286 -13.98 40.21 0.97
CA PRO A 286 -13.87 41.65 0.70
C PRO A 286 -14.29 42.54 1.88
N ALA A 287 -14.99 41.98 2.88
CA ALA A 287 -15.51 42.75 4.00
C ALA A 287 -14.52 42.92 5.17
N CYS A 288 -13.55 42.02 5.30
CA CYS A 288 -12.56 42.06 6.39
C CYS A 288 -11.13 41.82 5.92
N ASP A 289 -10.90 41.79 4.59
CA ASP A 289 -9.58 41.65 3.96
C ASP A 289 -8.79 40.42 4.45
N LYS A 290 -9.49 39.30 4.64
CA LYS A 290 -8.89 38.03 5.05
C LYS A 290 -9.06 36.98 3.98
N HIS A 291 -8.04 36.17 3.81
CA HIS A 291 -8.05 35.04 2.90
C HIS A 291 -7.87 33.73 3.65
N LYS A 292 -8.36 32.64 3.06
CA LYS A 292 -8.13 31.27 3.50
C LYS A 292 -7.62 30.48 2.30
N ILE A 293 -6.47 29.84 2.49
CA ILE A 293 -5.85 28.96 1.49
C ILE A 293 -6.31 27.53 1.79
N GLU A 294 -6.75 26.82 0.77
CA GLU A 294 -7.04 25.39 0.86
C GLU A 294 -6.25 24.62 -0.16
N CYS A 295 -5.66 23.50 0.26
CA CYS A 295 -4.81 22.68 -0.60
C CYS A 295 -5.50 21.38 -0.98
N TYR A 296 -5.32 20.98 -2.24
CA TYR A 296 -5.84 19.76 -2.82
C TYR A 296 -4.69 19.03 -3.52
N SER A 297 -4.14 18.00 -2.89
CA SER A 297 -3.08 17.20 -3.50
C SER A 297 -3.60 16.48 -4.75
N ALA A 298 -2.86 16.57 -5.85
CA ALA A 298 -3.22 15.88 -7.08
C ALA A 298 -3.23 14.36 -6.86
N TRP A 299 -4.28 13.69 -7.34
CA TRP A 299 -4.48 12.25 -7.18
C TRP A 299 -3.29 11.44 -7.77
N PHE A 300 -2.66 11.93 -8.84
CA PHE A 300 -1.64 11.19 -9.60
C PHE A 300 -0.34 11.98 -9.85
N SER A 301 0.15 12.74 -8.87
CA SER A 301 1.47 13.39 -9.00
C SER A 301 2.61 12.38 -8.88
N SER A 302 3.62 12.47 -9.75
CA SER A 302 4.92 11.77 -9.57
C SER A 302 5.78 12.39 -8.47
N PHE A 303 5.35 13.54 -7.93
CA PHE A 303 6.04 14.27 -6.86
C PHE A 303 5.57 13.84 -5.47
N SER A 304 6.52 13.83 -4.52
CA SER A 304 6.33 13.51 -3.10
C SER A 304 6.85 14.64 -2.21
N ASP A 305 6.62 14.55 -0.90
CA ASP A 305 7.02 15.59 0.06
C ASP A 305 8.53 15.62 0.25
N CYS A 306 9.14 16.80 0.12
CA CYS A 306 10.57 16.97 0.31
C CYS A 306 10.93 16.95 1.81
N PRO A 307 11.91 16.15 2.25
CA PRO A 307 12.30 16.09 3.67
C PRO A 307 12.93 17.39 4.19
N ARG A 308 13.38 18.28 3.30
CA ARG A 308 14.01 19.56 3.68
C ARG A 308 13.03 20.72 3.74
N CYS A 309 12.16 20.87 2.73
CA CYS A 309 11.24 22.01 2.63
C CYS A 309 9.76 21.65 2.86
N SER A 310 9.43 20.37 3.06
CA SER A 310 8.07 19.84 3.28
C SER A 310 7.07 20.00 2.14
N TYR A 311 7.34 20.84 1.13
CA TYR A 311 6.55 20.91 -0.10
C TYR A 311 6.64 19.62 -0.92
N ARG A 312 5.54 19.25 -1.59
CA ARG A 312 5.35 18.11 -2.49
C ARG A 312 6.02 18.33 -3.84
N THR A 313 7.31 18.59 -3.82
CA THR A 313 8.13 18.97 -4.98
C THR A 313 9.30 18.00 -5.18
N LEU A 314 9.32 16.86 -4.47
CA LEU A 314 10.37 15.85 -4.57
C LEU A 314 10.10 14.90 -5.74
N GLU A 315 10.97 14.96 -6.74
CA GLU A 315 10.99 14.07 -7.89
C GLU A 315 11.87 12.85 -7.59
N THR A 316 11.34 11.65 -7.87
CA THR A 316 12.06 10.38 -7.70
C THR A 316 12.32 9.73 -9.06
N THR A 317 13.59 9.61 -9.43
CA THR A 317 14.01 9.01 -10.71
C THR A 317 14.82 7.75 -10.43
N ARG A 318 14.59 6.69 -11.19
CA ARG A 318 15.33 5.42 -11.08
C ARG A 318 16.20 5.19 -12.31
N THR A 319 17.47 4.89 -12.08
CA THR A 319 18.44 4.56 -13.12
C THR A 319 19.03 3.19 -12.84
N THR A 320 19.03 2.30 -13.83
CA THR A 320 19.75 1.02 -13.75
C THR A 320 21.23 1.29 -14.04
N LEU A 321 22.11 1.03 -13.07
CA LEU A 321 23.56 1.14 -13.26
C LEU A 321 24.12 -0.15 -13.86
N GLU A 322 23.72 -1.28 -13.29
CA GLU A 322 24.06 -2.61 -13.76
C GLU A 322 22.79 -3.45 -13.87
N SER A 323 22.51 -3.99 -15.05
CA SER A 323 21.36 -4.86 -15.25
C SER A 323 21.56 -6.21 -14.54
N ALA A 324 20.50 -6.74 -13.95
CA ALA A 324 20.51 -8.08 -13.38
C ALA A 324 20.56 -9.16 -14.47
N THR A 325 21.26 -10.26 -14.19
CA THR A 325 21.27 -11.48 -15.00
C THR A 325 20.63 -12.63 -14.21
N GLU A 326 20.51 -13.81 -14.83
CA GLU A 326 20.08 -15.03 -14.13
C GLU A 326 21.08 -15.51 -13.07
N TYR A 327 22.34 -15.05 -13.14
CA TYR A 327 23.44 -15.52 -12.30
C TYR A 327 24.01 -14.44 -11.38
N ARG A 328 23.63 -13.17 -11.57
CA ARG A 328 24.16 -12.03 -10.83
C ARG A 328 23.06 -10.98 -10.62
N SER A 329 22.93 -10.47 -9.40
CA SER A 329 22.10 -9.30 -9.11
C SER A 329 22.61 -8.06 -9.85
N GLY A 330 21.69 -7.22 -10.29
CA GLY A 330 22.02 -5.90 -10.81
C GLY A 330 22.11 -4.86 -9.69
N THR A 331 22.47 -3.63 -10.06
CA THR A 331 22.46 -2.48 -9.15
C THR A 331 21.74 -1.33 -9.83
N GLY A 332 20.81 -0.71 -9.11
CA GLY A 332 20.11 0.50 -9.50
C GLY A 332 20.46 1.66 -8.57
N ARG A 333 20.18 2.87 -9.04
CA ARG A 333 20.26 4.11 -8.28
C ARG A 333 18.91 4.80 -8.35
N GLU A 334 18.40 5.20 -7.19
CA GLU A 334 17.22 6.05 -7.06
C GLU A 334 17.69 7.44 -6.63
N ASP A 335 17.39 8.44 -7.44
CA ASP A 335 17.74 9.84 -7.23
C ASP A 335 16.50 10.60 -6.74
N TRP A 336 16.65 11.31 -5.61
CA TRP A 336 15.65 12.20 -5.05
C TRP A 336 16.08 13.64 -5.25
N ASN A 337 15.35 14.38 -6.08
CA ASN A 337 15.67 15.76 -6.40
C ASN A 337 14.47 16.66 -6.11
N CYS A 338 14.64 17.65 -5.24
CA CYS A 338 13.59 18.62 -4.97
C CYS A 338 13.61 19.71 -6.03
N ARG A 339 12.45 20.00 -6.63
CA ARG A 339 12.31 21.06 -7.64
C ARG A 339 12.19 22.46 -7.04
N HIS A 340 11.91 22.57 -5.74
CA HIS A 340 11.77 23.83 -5.02
C HIS A 340 13.04 24.28 -4.29
N CYS A 341 13.71 23.36 -3.58
CA CYS A 341 14.91 23.68 -2.78
C CYS A 341 16.13 22.89 -3.25
N ALA A 342 17.32 23.23 -2.75
CA ALA A 342 18.58 22.58 -3.13
C ALA A 342 18.77 21.15 -2.57
N PHE A 343 17.70 20.48 -2.11
CA PHE A 343 17.78 19.10 -1.63
C PHE A 343 17.96 18.14 -2.80
N HIS A 344 19.07 17.41 -2.76
CA HIS A 344 19.33 16.29 -3.63
C HIS A 344 19.96 15.16 -2.80
N SER A 345 19.54 13.93 -3.04
CA SER A 345 20.09 12.74 -2.40
C SER A 345 19.90 11.56 -3.34
N TYR A 346 20.66 10.49 -3.12
CA TYR A 346 20.50 9.27 -3.89
C TYR A 346 20.68 8.06 -2.98
N HIS A 347 20.09 6.94 -3.40
CA HIS A 347 20.23 5.66 -2.74
C HIS A 347 20.47 4.56 -3.77
N HIS A 348 21.45 3.69 -3.52
CA HIS A 348 21.68 2.51 -4.35
C HIS A 348 20.81 1.36 -3.88
N TYR A 349 20.16 0.67 -4.81
CA TYR A 349 19.37 -0.51 -4.50
C TYR A 349 19.84 -1.70 -5.35
N ALA A 350 19.79 -2.90 -4.79
CA ALA A 350 20.07 -4.12 -5.54
C ALA A 350 18.86 -4.46 -6.42
N ILE A 351 19.12 -4.77 -7.69
CA ILE A 351 18.12 -5.31 -8.60
C ILE A 351 18.19 -6.84 -8.48
N PRO A 352 17.09 -7.53 -8.10
CA PRO A 352 17.08 -8.97 -7.98
C PRO A 352 17.53 -9.66 -9.27
N GLN A 353 18.27 -10.76 -9.13
CA GLN A 353 18.61 -11.66 -10.23
C GLN A 353 17.35 -12.17 -10.95
N LEU A 354 17.44 -12.37 -12.26
CA LEU A 354 16.31 -12.82 -13.07
C LEU A 354 15.96 -14.28 -12.72
N PRO A 355 14.66 -14.66 -12.70
CA PRO A 355 14.26 -16.02 -12.39
C PRO A 355 14.75 -16.99 -13.47
N SER A 356 15.42 -18.06 -13.07
CA SER A 356 15.78 -19.16 -13.98
C SER A 356 14.51 -19.92 -14.39
N SER A 357 14.40 -20.20 -15.68
CA SER A 357 13.24 -20.87 -16.26
C SER A 357 13.21 -22.36 -15.89
N SER A 358 12.63 -22.72 -14.74
CA SER A 358 12.19 -24.10 -14.47
C SER A 358 10.95 -24.19 -13.55
N SER A 359 9.87 -24.66 -14.17
CA SER A 359 8.72 -25.43 -13.67
C SER A 359 8.30 -25.38 -12.20
N SER A 360 7.04 -24.93 -12.04
CA SER A 360 6.05 -25.29 -11.02
C SER A 360 6.23 -26.64 -10.31
N SER A 361 6.13 -26.63 -8.98
CA SER A 361 5.66 -27.77 -8.20
C SER A 361 4.75 -27.32 -7.06
N SER A 362 3.54 -27.87 -7.08
CA SER A 362 2.56 -27.87 -6.01
C SER A 362 2.99 -28.83 -4.90
N SER A 363 2.76 -28.46 -3.64
CA SER A 363 2.69 -29.43 -2.56
C SER A 363 1.64 -29.01 -1.53
N SER A 364 0.73 -29.95 -1.29
CA SER A 364 -0.20 -30.03 -0.18
C SER A 364 0.48 -30.72 1.00
N SER A 365 0.24 -30.27 2.24
CA SER A 365 -0.20 -31.14 3.36
C SER A 365 -0.17 -30.46 4.73
N SER A 366 -1.27 -30.70 5.46
CA SER A 366 -1.46 -30.94 6.90
C SER A 366 -0.81 -30.05 7.97
N SER A 367 -1.72 -29.49 8.77
CA SER A 367 -1.58 -28.84 10.06
C SER A 367 -1.08 -29.76 11.18
N SER A 368 -0.20 -29.21 12.01
CA SER A 368 -0.10 -29.55 13.44
C SER A 368 0.11 -28.25 14.22
N SER A 369 -0.69 -28.08 15.26
CA SER A 369 -0.81 -26.88 16.08
C SER A 369 0.12 -26.94 17.28
N SER A 370 0.91 -25.89 17.47
CA SER A 370 1.56 -25.58 18.74
C SER A 370 1.49 -24.08 18.96
N SER A 371 0.68 -23.68 19.93
CA SER A 371 0.46 -22.31 20.36
C SER A 371 1.64 -21.84 21.21
N SER A 372 2.38 -20.85 20.73
CA SER A 372 3.33 -20.08 21.53
C SER A 372 2.99 -18.60 21.37
N GLY A 373 2.41 -18.03 22.43
CA GLY A 373 2.12 -16.60 22.54
C GLY A 373 3.43 -15.83 22.70
N SER A 374 3.72 -14.97 21.73
CA SER A 374 4.88 -14.07 21.68
C SER A 374 4.40 -12.63 21.64
N SER A 375 4.67 -11.88 22.72
CA SER A 375 4.52 -10.44 22.78
C SER A 375 5.34 -9.77 21.67
N PHE A 376 4.85 -8.66 21.09
CA PHE A 376 5.63 -7.89 20.11
C PHE A 376 7.00 -7.55 20.72
N GLY A 377 8.05 -8.05 20.06
CA GLY A 377 9.33 -8.36 20.67
C GLY A 377 10.45 -7.37 20.36
N GLY A 378 10.12 -6.10 20.12
CA GLY A 378 11.08 -4.99 20.14
C GLY A 378 11.79 -4.67 18.83
N GLY A 379 11.18 -4.96 17.67
CA GLY A 379 11.66 -4.47 16.38
C GLY A 379 11.51 -2.95 16.22
N SER A 380 12.38 -2.36 15.42
CA SER A 380 12.40 -0.92 15.11
C SER A 380 12.33 -0.68 13.59
N SER A 381 11.64 0.39 13.20
CA SER A 381 11.71 0.92 11.83
C SER A 381 12.31 2.31 11.84
N SER A 382 13.25 2.55 10.93
CA SER A 382 13.80 3.87 10.62
C SER A 382 12.80 4.77 9.87
N GLY A 383 11.63 4.24 9.49
CA GLY A 383 10.61 4.90 8.70
C GLY A 383 10.77 4.64 7.20
N GLY A 384 9.91 5.27 6.40
CA GLY A 384 9.94 5.13 4.94
C GLY A 384 9.13 3.96 4.39
N GLY A 385 8.11 3.49 5.10
CA GLY A 385 7.13 2.53 4.55
C GLY A 385 6.44 3.02 3.27
N ALA A 386 5.85 2.09 2.52
CA ALA A 386 5.12 2.41 1.29
C ALA A 386 3.63 2.64 1.57
N GLY A 387 3.09 3.70 0.98
CA GLY A 387 1.68 4.07 1.12
C GLY A 387 0.94 4.16 -0.21
N ALA A 388 -0.37 3.99 -0.15
CA ALA A 388 -1.25 4.17 -1.30
C ALA A 388 -2.56 4.86 -0.88
N SER A 389 -3.02 5.79 -1.72
CA SER A 389 -4.33 6.42 -1.56
C SER A 389 -5.36 5.79 -2.50
N TRP A 390 -6.62 5.70 -2.09
CA TRP A 390 -7.69 5.11 -2.90
C TRP A 390 -8.87 6.04 -3.14
#